data_AF-A0A917J123-F1
#
_entry.id   AF-A0A917J123-F1
#
_cell.length_a   1.000
_cell.length_b   1.000
_cell.length_c   1.000
_cell.angle_alpha   90.00
_cell.angle_beta   90.00
_cell.angle_gamma   90.00
#
_symmetry.space_group_name_H-M   'P 1'
#
loop_
_entity.id
_entity.type
_entity.pdbx_description
1 polymer ?
#
loop_
_entity_poly.entity_id
_entity_poly.type
_entity_poly.pdbx_seq_one_letter_code
_entity_poly.pdbx_strand_id
1 'polypeptide(L)'
;MKYQHIFTGFLTFVVLLISSCGKKDAELPEAAPAISGIEAEYYVVVRDSIQLTPVIASRVDSIVWVVNGVRVANALQYTFQAPVNPAVHSVIIMAYNSGNVFQKVVQITTGRYRNWEIKAHAVLTLQASSKFAGKNDVKWEVLSAPSHLYRLWPGKDTAQFIAMERGAYQLLVSSAELTDTLLVTVRQPVQAPSPYISKVFDYLPAPGQFVNELPRYDVGDTYETMVGKVNKQLAGENPVMITLGGWGGYVVVGFDHTIVNVAGKRDFRIQGNAFGAAANPRPNAPFGGSCEPGIVMVAYDRNKNGKPDEDEWYEIKGSGSFSAESEPWYSAAVSNKSDVRTFRNYEMTYNRPATEMPDSAPVNSFTRISNYISWADNQGQQGYKIKNAFHAQSYYPLWVKDNAITYKGIRLANNAIDESKQGSYYVLYAFRYGYVDNYPNGHDNSGIDIDWAIDKNGNKVNLPGIDFVKVYNGTDQENGWLGEASTEIGRGEDLHLLKADIATVHP
;
A
#
# COMPACT_ATOMS: atom_id res chain seq x y z
N MET A 1 19.70 55.88 21.53
CA MET A 1 20.39 54.64 21.95
C MET A 1 19.83 54.25 23.32
N LYS A 2 19.13 53.10 23.43
CA LYS A 2 18.87 52.31 24.68
C LYS A 2 18.11 53.04 25.81
N TYR A 3 17.26 52.50 26.69
CA TYR A 3 16.80 51.18 27.18
C TYR A 3 15.55 51.52 28.06
N GLN A 4 14.39 50.82 28.00
CA GLN A 4 13.98 49.64 28.81
C GLN A 4 13.08 49.94 30.06
N HIS A 5 12.17 48.97 30.35
CA HIS A 5 11.42 48.66 31.60
C HIS A 5 10.09 49.41 31.89
N ILE A 6 8.90 48.76 31.83
CA ILE A 6 8.22 47.86 32.81
C ILE A 6 7.88 48.57 34.14
N PHE A 7 6.59 48.69 34.49
CA PHE A 7 6.03 48.28 35.81
C PHE A 7 4.50 48.38 35.90
N THR A 8 3.95 47.53 36.76
CA THR A 8 2.55 47.13 36.97
C THR A 8 1.92 47.84 38.17
N GLY A 9 0.61 48.16 38.09
CA GLY A 9 -0.41 48.10 39.16
C GLY A 9 -0.37 49.06 40.36
N PHE A 10 -1.51 49.69 40.69
CA PHE A 10 -2.22 49.50 41.98
C PHE A 10 -3.62 50.13 41.98
N LEU A 11 -4.49 49.48 42.76
CA LEU A 11 -5.91 49.66 43.00
C LEU A 11 -6.21 50.85 43.94
N THR A 12 -7.30 51.61 43.75
CA THR A 12 -8.01 52.21 44.90
C THR A 12 -9.49 52.41 44.61
N PHE A 13 -10.31 51.82 45.48
CA PHE A 13 -11.76 51.92 45.56
C PHE A 13 -12.10 53.10 46.48
N VAL A 14 -12.99 54.00 46.06
CA VAL A 14 -13.65 54.96 46.96
C VAL A 14 -15.15 54.94 46.67
N VAL A 15 -15.93 54.59 47.69
CA VAL A 15 -17.40 54.69 47.72
C VAL A 15 -17.75 55.90 48.56
N LEU A 16 -18.66 56.75 48.07
CA LEU A 16 -19.58 57.53 48.89
C LEU A 16 -20.79 57.98 48.05
N LEU A 17 -21.98 57.59 48.53
CA LEU A 17 -23.30 57.92 48.00
C LEU A 17 -23.77 59.30 48.51
N ILE A 18 -24.61 59.97 47.71
CA ILE A 18 -26.03 60.35 47.93
C ILE A 18 -26.32 61.77 47.37
N SER A 19 -27.39 61.85 46.56
CA SER A 19 -28.43 62.91 46.44
C SER A 19 -28.66 63.53 45.05
N SER A 20 -29.54 62.85 44.31
CA SER A 20 -30.71 63.39 43.58
C SER A 20 -30.66 64.81 43.01
N CYS A 21 -30.63 64.92 41.68
CA CYS A 21 -31.63 65.69 40.91
C CYS A 21 -31.61 65.35 39.40
N GLY A 22 -32.73 64.77 38.93
CA GLY A 22 -33.25 64.67 37.56
C GLY A 22 -32.30 64.75 36.35
N LYS A 23 -32.00 63.59 35.77
CA LYS A 23 -31.89 63.44 34.30
C LYS A 23 -32.66 62.17 33.93
N LYS A 24 -33.48 62.25 32.87
CA LYS A 24 -34.03 61.07 32.20
C LYS A 24 -32.90 60.05 32.08
N ASP A 25 -33.14 58.81 32.50
CA ASP A 25 -32.21 57.71 32.29
C ASP A 25 -31.80 57.74 30.81
N ALA A 26 -30.55 58.12 30.55
CA ALA A 26 -29.95 57.87 29.27
C ALA A 26 -29.84 56.35 29.22
N GLU A 27 -30.68 55.69 28.41
CA GLU A 27 -30.49 54.29 28.08
C GLU A 27 -29.00 54.10 27.75
N LEU A 28 -28.33 53.20 28.48
CA LEU A 28 -26.94 52.86 28.19
C LEU A 28 -26.88 52.47 26.71
N PRO A 29 -25.99 53.08 25.90
CA PRO A 29 -25.94 52.82 24.48
C PRO A 29 -25.77 51.32 24.26
N GLU A 30 -26.65 50.76 23.44
CA GLU A 30 -26.64 49.33 23.16
C GLU A 30 -25.31 48.95 22.50
N ALA A 31 -24.69 47.86 22.96
CA ALA A 31 -23.45 47.40 22.36
C ALA A 31 -23.68 47.04 20.88
N ALA A 32 -22.79 47.49 19.99
CA ALA A 32 -22.91 47.18 18.57
C ALA A 32 -22.98 45.65 18.32
N PRO A 33 -23.83 45.17 17.40
CA PRO A 33 -23.92 43.74 17.11
C PRO A 33 -22.57 43.19 16.66
N ALA A 34 -22.18 42.00 17.13
CA ALA A 34 -20.98 41.31 16.68
C ALA A 34 -21.37 40.03 15.93
N ILE A 35 -20.92 39.90 14.67
CA ILE A 35 -21.22 38.75 13.80
C ILE A 35 -20.03 37.78 13.77
N SER A 36 -20.23 36.56 14.26
CA SER A 36 -19.28 35.44 14.21
C SER A 36 -19.94 34.17 13.63
N GLY A 37 -19.24 33.03 13.61
CA GLY A 37 -19.80 31.75 13.13
C GLY A 37 -19.97 31.60 11.62
N ILE A 38 -19.50 32.58 10.83
CA ILE A 38 -19.47 32.55 9.36
C ILE A 38 -18.05 32.91 8.90
N GLU A 39 -17.54 32.18 7.91
CA GLU A 39 -16.21 32.38 7.31
C GLU A 39 -16.18 33.58 6.36
N ALA A 40 -14.98 34.10 6.08
CA ALA A 40 -14.82 35.20 5.13
C ALA A 40 -15.05 34.77 3.67
N GLU A 41 -14.81 33.50 3.36
CA GLU A 41 -14.87 32.96 2.00
C GLU A 41 -15.54 31.60 1.96
N TYR A 42 -16.33 31.35 0.90
CA TYR A 42 -16.95 30.06 0.61
C TYR A 42 -16.80 29.71 -0.87
N TYR A 43 -16.81 28.41 -1.17
CA TYR A 43 -16.94 27.89 -2.53
C TYR A 43 -18.19 27.03 -2.66
N VAL A 44 -19.02 27.28 -3.67
CA VAL A 44 -20.27 26.54 -3.91
C VAL A 44 -20.29 26.02 -5.35
N VAL A 45 -20.63 24.75 -5.53
CA VAL A 45 -20.80 24.21 -6.88
C VAL A 45 -22.03 24.85 -7.53
N VAL A 46 -21.96 25.21 -8.82
CA VAL A 46 -23.10 25.78 -9.56
C VAL A 46 -24.34 24.91 -9.39
N ARG A 47 -25.51 25.54 -9.23
CA ARG A 47 -26.80 24.90 -8.93
C ARG A 47 -26.92 24.23 -7.55
N ASP A 48 -25.89 24.29 -6.71
CA ASP A 48 -25.98 23.90 -5.31
C ASP A 48 -26.33 25.11 -4.41
N SER A 49 -26.44 24.88 -3.11
CA SER A 49 -26.73 25.93 -2.15
C SER A 49 -25.94 25.80 -0.86
N ILE A 50 -25.79 26.91 -0.15
CA ILE A 50 -25.20 26.93 1.19
C ILE A 50 -26.06 27.75 2.13
N GLN A 51 -26.36 27.20 3.31
CA GLN A 51 -27.02 27.91 4.39
C GLN A 51 -25.99 28.60 5.27
N LEU A 52 -26.12 29.90 5.43
CA LEU A 52 -25.29 30.76 6.26
C LEU A 52 -26.03 31.08 7.55
N THR A 53 -25.43 30.71 8.68
CA THR A 53 -26.01 30.88 10.03
C THR A 53 -25.03 31.64 10.91
N PRO A 54 -25.13 32.97 11.00
CA PRO A 54 -24.28 33.78 11.86
C PRO A 54 -24.61 33.56 13.32
N VAL A 55 -23.59 33.65 14.17
CA VAL A 55 -23.75 33.81 15.61
C VAL A 55 -23.69 35.29 15.93
N ILE A 56 -24.68 35.79 16.65
CA ILE A 56 -24.74 37.20 17.08
C ILE A 56 -24.61 37.25 18.60
N ALA A 57 -23.56 37.90 19.11
CA ALA A 57 -23.24 37.91 20.54
C ALA A 57 -24.05 38.94 21.35
N SER A 58 -24.76 39.86 20.67
CA SER A 58 -25.48 40.99 21.28
C SER A 58 -26.92 41.04 20.77
N ARG A 59 -27.78 41.83 21.43
CA ARG A 59 -29.15 42.07 20.96
C ARG A 59 -29.11 42.62 19.54
N VAL A 60 -29.91 42.03 18.67
CA VAL A 60 -30.08 42.40 17.26
C VAL A 60 -31.57 42.49 16.97
N ASP A 61 -31.99 43.61 16.40
CA ASP A 61 -33.38 43.89 16.02
C ASP A 61 -33.68 43.32 14.63
N SER A 62 -32.71 43.36 13.72
CA SER A 62 -32.87 42.77 12.38
C SER A 62 -31.53 42.37 11.75
N ILE A 63 -31.57 41.36 10.88
CA ILE A 63 -30.44 40.92 10.06
C ILE A 63 -30.85 40.96 8.60
N VAL A 64 -30.14 41.77 7.82
CA VAL A 64 -30.38 41.93 6.38
C VAL A 64 -29.23 41.33 5.59
N TRP A 65 -29.59 40.59 4.55
CA TRP A 65 -28.64 39.98 3.62
C TRP A 65 -28.67 40.71 2.29
N VAL A 66 -27.49 41.05 1.78
CA VAL A 66 -27.30 41.72 0.49
C VAL A 66 -26.33 40.90 -0.34
N VAL A 67 -26.70 40.55 -1.57
CA VAL A 67 -25.85 39.81 -2.51
C VAL A 67 -25.60 40.71 -3.72
N ASN A 68 -24.33 40.98 -4.02
CA ASN A 68 -23.91 41.85 -5.12
C ASN A 68 -24.64 43.22 -5.14
N GLY A 69 -24.85 43.80 -3.95
CA GLY A 69 -25.52 45.09 -3.77
C GLY A 69 -27.06 45.03 -3.73
N VAL A 70 -27.67 43.86 -3.94
CA VAL A 70 -29.13 43.69 -3.90
C VAL A 70 -29.57 43.03 -2.59
N ARG A 71 -30.55 43.62 -1.89
CA ARG A 71 -31.14 43.02 -0.68
C ARG A 71 -31.92 41.75 -1.04
N VAL A 72 -31.57 40.63 -0.43
CA VAL A 72 -32.15 39.30 -0.75
C VAL A 72 -32.95 38.68 0.39
N ALA A 73 -32.66 39.04 1.65
CA ALA A 73 -33.39 38.49 2.79
C ALA A 73 -33.36 39.41 4.02
N ASN A 74 -34.32 39.20 4.93
CA ASN A 74 -34.35 39.77 6.28
C ASN A 74 -34.69 38.65 7.28
N ALA A 75 -33.68 37.93 7.73
CA ALA A 75 -33.83 36.73 8.55
C ALA A 75 -32.51 36.40 9.27
N LEU A 76 -32.59 35.62 10.35
CA LEU A 76 -31.41 35.18 11.10
C LEU A 76 -30.45 34.30 10.27
N GLN A 77 -30.98 33.58 9.28
CA GLN A 77 -30.23 32.70 8.39
C GLN A 77 -30.54 33.03 6.94
N TYR A 78 -29.62 32.73 6.03
CA TYR A 78 -29.82 32.90 4.60
C TYR A 78 -29.26 31.72 3.83
N THR A 79 -30.02 31.22 2.86
CA THR A 79 -29.55 30.19 1.93
C THR A 79 -29.17 30.83 0.61
N PHE A 80 -27.88 30.84 0.30
CA PHE A 80 -27.39 31.26 -1.01
C PHE A 80 -27.57 30.12 -2.02
N GLN A 81 -28.20 30.41 -3.16
CA GLN A 81 -28.40 29.49 -4.28
C GLN A 81 -27.41 29.84 -5.38
N ALA A 82 -26.49 28.93 -5.71
CA ALA A 82 -25.46 29.19 -6.73
C ALA A 82 -26.07 29.21 -8.13
N PRO A 83 -25.78 30.24 -8.95
CA PRO A 83 -26.26 30.32 -10.32
C PRO A 83 -25.68 29.20 -11.21
N VAL A 84 -26.24 29.04 -12.41
CA VAL A 84 -25.81 28.02 -13.38
C VAL A 84 -24.39 28.30 -13.94
N ASN A 85 -23.97 29.57 -13.93
CA ASN A 85 -22.67 29.99 -14.43
C ASN A 85 -21.73 30.36 -13.27
N PRO A 86 -20.46 29.90 -13.29
CA PRO A 86 -19.45 30.30 -12.31
C PRO A 86 -19.29 31.82 -12.21
N ALA A 87 -19.22 32.34 -10.99
CA ALA A 87 -19.04 33.75 -10.68
C ALA A 87 -18.58 33.94 -9.23
N VAL A 88 -18.03 35.11 -8.92
CA VAL A 88 -17.75 35.54 -7.54
C VAL A 88 -18.89 36.44 -7.07
N HIS A 89 -19.38 36.20 -5.85
CA HIS A 89 -20.48 36.92 -5.24
C HIS A 89 -20.05 37.54 -3.92
N SER A 90 -20.32 38.84 -3.74
CA SER A 90 -20.16 39.52 -2.47
C SER A 90 -21.47 39.43 -1.68
N VAL A 91 -21.44 38.74 -0.54
CA VAL A 91 -22.56 38.65 0.41
C VAL A 91 -22.26 39.51 1.62
N ILE A 92 -23.11 40.50 1.89
CA ILE A 92 -22.99 41.39 3.03
C ILE A 92 -24.11 41.06 4.02
N ILE A 93 -23.71 40.81 5.25
CA ILE A 93 -24.59 40.55 6.39
C ILE A 93 -24.60 41.84 7.20
N MET A 94 -25.77 42.45 7.34
CA MET A 94 -25.95 43.68 8.11
C MET A 94 -26.82 43.38 9.33
N ALA A 95 -26.27 43.57 10.52
CA ALA A 95 -26.97 43.41 11.78
C ALA A 95 -27.26 44.78 12.39
N TYR A 96 -28.51 45.00 12.80
CA TYR A 96 -29.01 46.28 13.31
C TYR A 96 -29.45 46.14 14.76
N ASN A 97 -29.15 47.13 15.59
CA ASN A 97 -29.83 47.35 16.88
C ASN A 97 -30.07 48.85 17.12
N SER A 98 -30.48 49.24 18.33
CA SER A 98 -30.89 50.62 18.63
C SER A 98 -29.69 51.59 18.51
N GLY A 99 -29.48 52.10 17.30
CA GLY A 99 -28.45 53.07 16.95
C GLY A 99 -27.19 52.53 16.28
N ASN A 100 -27.01 51.21 16.14
CA ASN A 100 -25.81 50.65 15.50
C ASN A 100 -26.13 49.79 14.26
N VAL A 101 -25.18 49.80 13.32
CA VAL A 101 -25.13 48.87 12.19
C VAL A 101 -23.77 48.22 12.17
N PHE A 102 -23.74 46.89 12.20
CA PHE A 102 -22.52 46.12 11.98
C PHE A 102 -22.62 45.34 10.68
N GLN A 103 -21.54 45.32 9.90
CA GLN A 103 -21.50 44.64 8.62
C GLN A 103 -20.39 43.61 8.59
N LYS A 104 -20.68 42.44 8.02
CA LYS A 104 -19.68 41.44 7.67
C LYS A 104 -19.79 41.11 6.19
N VAL A 105 -18.68 41.19 5.47
CA VAL A 105 -18.57 40.82 4.07
C VAL A 105 -18.07 39.39 3.98
N VAL A 106 -18.69 38.62 3.09
CA VAL A 106 -18.38 37.24 2.78
C VAL A 106 -18.26 37.13 1.26
N GLN A 107 -17.20 36.51 0.75
CA GLN A 107 -17.07 36.19 -0.67
C GLN A 107 -17.52 34.76 -0.93
N ILE A 108 -18.41 34.56 -1.90
CA ILE A 108 -18.81 33.24 -2.37
C ILE A 108 -18.36 33.07 -3.82
N THR A 109 -17.39 32.20 -4.04
CA THR A 109 -16.98 31.79 -5.39
C THR A 109 -17.82 30.60 -5.83
N THR A 110 -18.42 30.67 -7.02
CA THR A 110 -19.16 29.56 -7.59
C THR A 110 -18.40 28.96 -8.76
N GLY A 111 -18.42 27.64 -8.89
CA GLY A 111 -17.75 26.94 -9.98
C GLY A 111 -18.32 25.56 -10.26
N ARG A 112 -17.87 24.93 -11.35
CA ARG A 112 -18.49 23.69 -11.84
C ARG A 112 -18.04 22.42 -11.08
N TYR A 113 -16.95 22.53 -10.34
CA TYR A 113 -16.30 21.40 -9.69
C TYR A 113 -15.81 21.79 -8.29
N ARG A 114 -15.84 20.85 -7.35
CA ARG A 114 -14.98 20.95 -6.16
C ARG A 114 -13.56 20.58 -6.54
N ASN A 115 -12.62 21.49 -6.33
CA ASN A 115 -11.25 21.33 -6.79
C ASN A 115 -10.37 20.68 -5.71
N TRP A 116 -9.55 19.74 -6.12
CA TRP A 116 -8.51 19.11 -5.32
C TRP A 116 -7.19 19.14 -6.10
N GLU A 117 -6.08 19.14 -5.38
CA GLU A 117 -4.76 19.01 -5.98
C GLU A 117 -3.98 17.90 -5.27
N ILE A 118 -3.32 17.05 -6.05
CA ILE A 118 -2.43 16.01 -5.55
C ILE A 118 -1.23 15.83 -6.49
N LYS A 119 -0.16 15.20 -6.03
CA LYS A 119 0.95 14.76 -6.86
C LYS A 119 0.67 13.38 -7.45
N ALA A 120 1.23 13.07 -8.61
CA ALA A 120 1.21 11.70 -9.11
C ALA A 120 1.82 10.74 -8.07
N HIS A 121 1.32 9.50 -8.05
CA HIS A 121 1.67 8.44 -7.10
C HIS A 121 1.32 8.73 -5.63
N ALA A 122 0.63 9.83 -5.32
CA ALA A 122 0.10 10.06 -3.99
C ALA A 122 -1.38 9.68 -3.92
N VAL A 123 -1.80 9.13 -2.77
CA VAL A 123 -3.20 8.78 -2.50
C VAL A 123 -3.94 9.97 -1.89
N LEU A 124 -5.06 10.33 -2.50
CA LEU A 124 -6.04 11.32 -2.04
C LEU A 124 -7.26 10.61 -1.46
N THR A 125 -7.64 10.93 -0.22
CA THR A 125 -8.97 10.56 0.29
C THR A 125 -9.95 11.69 -0.02
N LEU A 126 -10.85 11.44 -0.95
CA LEU A 126 -11.97 12.31 -1.29
C LEU A 126 -13.12 12.07 -0.32
N GLN A 127 -13.80 13.15 0.06
CA GLN A 127 -14.97 13.13 0.94
C GLN A 127 -16.20 13.59 0.15
N ALA A 128 -17.28 12.82 0.22
CA ALA A 128 -18.57 13.24 -0.31
C ALA A 128 -19.03 14.47 0.48
N SER A 129 -19.79 15.34 -0.17
CA SER A 129 -20.28 16.53 0.51
C SER A 129 -21.36 16.21 1.53
N SER A 130 -21.61 17.15 2.44
CA SER A 130 -22.61 17.00 3.50
C SER A 130 -24.03 16.72 3.00
N LYS A 131 -24.36 17.01 1.73
CA LYS A 131 -25.68 16.66 1.17
C LYS A 131 -25.88 15.15 0.98
N PHE A 132 -24.80 14.38 0.96
CA PHE A 132 -24.82 12.92 0.93
C PHE A 132 -24.85 12.31 2.33
N ALA A 133 -24.90 13.11 3.40
CA ALA A 133 -24.95 12.60 4.77
C ALA A 133 -26.18 11.69 4.96
N GLY A 134 -25.95 10.49 5.53
CA GLY A 134 -27.00 9.49 5.75
C GLY A 134 -27.41 8.70 4.51
N LYS A 135 -26.84 8.96 3.32
CA LYS A 135 -27.05 8.14 2.13
C LYS A 135 -26.25 6.84 2.23
N ASN A 136 -26.85 5.75 1.77
CA ASN A 136 -26.24 4.41 1.78
C ASN A 136 -25.85 3.93 0.37
N ASP A 137 -26.20 4.68 -0.66
CA ASP A 137 -26.06 4.36 -2.08
C ASP A 137 -25.19 5.37 -2.84
N VAL A 138 -24.24 6.03 -2.15
CA VAL A 138 -23.32 6.98 -2.77
C VAL A 138 -22.41 6.23 -3.75
N LYS A 139 -22.37 6.72 -4.99
CA LYS A 139 -21.53 6.20 -6.08
C LYS A 139 -20.47 7.21 -6.45
N TRP A 140 -19.31 6.70 -6.86
CA TRP A 140 -18.18 7.48 -7.34
C TRP A 140 -17.78 7.00 -8.72
N GLU A 141 -17.63 7.93 -9.66
CA GLU A 141 -17.32 7.62 -11.05
C GLU A 141 -16.27 8.59 -11.60
N VAL A 142 -15.41 8.10 -12.48
CA VAL A 142 -14.51 8.95 -13.26
C VAL A 142 -15.21 9.31 -14.56
N LEU A 143 -15.51 10.60 -14.76
CA LEU A 143 -16.13 11.10 -15.99
C LEU A 143 -15.12 11.32 -17.11
N SER A 144 -13.92 11.78 -16.75
CA SER A 144 -12.85 12.08 -17.70
C SER A 144 -11.51 11.95 -17.00
N ALA A 145 -10.56 11.29 -17.64
CA ALA A 145 -9.20 11.12 -17.17
C ALA A 145 -8.19 11.35 -18.32
N PRO A 146 -7.02 11.96 -18.04
CA PRO A 146 -5.93 12.07 -19.01
C PRO A 146 -5.36 10.73 -19.47
N SER A 147 -5.47 9.68 -18.65
CA SER A 147 -4.99 8.33 -18.94
C SER A 147 -5.84 7.29 -18.19
N HIS A 148 -5.60 6.01 -18.45
CA HIS A 148 -6.17 4.88 -17.68
C HIS A 148 -5.32 4.48 -16.46
N LEU A 149 -4.16 5.13 -16.25
CA LEU A 149 -3.19 4.80 -15.20
C LEU A 149 -3.57 5.51 -13.90
N TYR A 150 -4.74 5.15 -13.39
CA TYR A 150 -5.30 5.66 -12.15
C TYR A 150 -6.11 4.58 -11.43
N ARG A 151 -6.41 4.84 -10.16
CA ARG A 151 -7.38 4.08 -9.38
C ARG A 151 -8.32 5.05 -8.67
N LEU A 152 -9.62 4.78 -8.78
CA LEU A 152 -10.65 5.34 -7.93
C LEU A 152 -11.31 4.20 -7.17
N TRP A 153 -11.19 4.22 -5.85
CA TRP A 153 -11.78 3.21 -4.99
C TRP A 153 -12.91 3.82 -4.14
N PRO A 154 -14.18 3.49 -4.42
CA PRO A 154 -15.31 4.01 -3.65
C PRO A 154 -15.43 3.35 -2.28
N GLY A 155 -15.58 4.18 -1.25
CA GLY A 155 -16.13 3.85 0.07
C GLY A 155 -17.57 4.35 0.20
N LYS A 156 -18.12 4.33 1.43
CA LYS A 156 -19.51 4.74 1.69
C LYS A 156 -19.74 6.23 1.46
N ASP A 157 -18.93 7.07 2.08
CA ASP A 157 -18.96 8.53 2.02
C ASP A 157 -17.61 9.12 1.58
N THR A 158 -16.66 8.24 1.28
CA THR A 158 -15.30 8.56 0.87
C THR A 158 -14.93 7.83 -0.40
N ALA A 159 -13.89 8.28 -1.08
CA ALA A 159 -13.20 7.48 -2.08
C ALA A 159 -11.70 7.73 -2.02
N GLN A 160 -10.89 6.69 -2.24
CA GLN A 160 -9.46 6.85 -2.43
C GLN A 160 -9.17 7.04 -3.92
N PHE A 161 -8.34 8.02 -4.25
CA PHE A 161 -7.94 8.33 -5.61
C PHE A 161 -6.42 8.42 -5.70
N ILE A 162 -5.84 7.80 -6.72
CA ILE A 162 -4.42 7.89 -7.06
C ILE A 162 -4.27 7.83 -8.57
N ALA A 163 -3.27 8.50 -9.11
CA ALA A 163 -2.96 8.49 -10.53
C ALA A 163 -1.46 8.61 -10.77
N MET A 164 -0.98 8.01 -11.86
CA MET A 164 0.39 8.11 -12.34
C MET A 164 0.61 9.35 -13.22
N GLU A 165 -0.38 9.67 -14.07
CA GLU A 165 -0.23 10.73 -15.06
C GLU A 165 -0.73 12.08 -14.53
N ARG A 166 0.00 13.15 -14.90
CA ARG A 166 -0.44 14.52 -14.59
C ARG A 166 -1.67 14.89 -15.42
N GLY A 167 -2.49 15.77 -14.87
CA GLY A 167 -3.62 16.36 -15.58
C GLY A 167 -4.85 16.50 -14.72
N ALA A 168 -5.99 16.76 -15.36
CA ALA A 168 -7.25 17.03 -14.69
C ALA A 168 -8.17 15.81 -14.80
N TYR A 169 -8.49 15.20 -13.66
CA TYR A 169 -9.41 14.08 -13.54
C TYR A 169 -10.76 14.60 -13.03
N GLN A 170 -11.81 14.39 -13.81
CA GLN A 170 -13.17 14.80 -13.46
C GLN A 170 -13.91 13.61 -12.87
N LEU A 171 -14.48 13.80 -11.68
CA LEU A 171 -15.18 12.76 -10.95
C LEU A 171 -16.63 13.18 -10.71
N LEU A 172 -17.53 12.20 -10.64
CA LEU A 172 -18.91 12.35 -10.24
C LEU A 172 -19.15 11.61 -8.93
N VAL A 173 -19.85 12.27 -8.01
CA VAL A 173 -20.45 11.65 -6.83
C VAL A 173 -21.96 11.74 -6.97
N SER A 174 -22.67 10.62 -6.81
CA SER A 174 -24.12 10.58 -6.98
C SER A 174 -24.83 9.69 -5.97
N SER A 175 -26.08 10.02 -5.65
CA SER A 175 -27.02 9.22 -4.84
C SER A 175 -28.43 9.70 -5.16
N ALA A 176 -29.27 8.82 -5.72
CA ALA A 176 -30.56 9.20 -6.32
C ALA A 176 -30.43 10.44 -7.24
N GLU A 177 -31.10 11.55 -6.93
CA GLU A 177 -31.07 12.80 -7.71
C GLU A 177 -29.90 13.74 -7.31
N LEU A 178 -29.21 13.44 -6.21
CA LEU A 178 -28.08 14.25 -5.74
C LEU A 178 -26.85 13.98 -6.57
N THR A 179 -26.18 15.04 -7.03
CA THR A 179 -24.93 14.96 -7.79
C THR A 179 -23.93 16.01 -7.31
N ASP A 180 -22.66 15.65 -7.32
CA ASP A 180 -21.52 16.55 -7.19
C ASP A 180 -20.46 16.22 -8.23
N THR A 181 -19.89 17.23 -8.86
CA THR A 181 -18.71 17.09 -9.72
C THR A 181 -17.46 17.53 -8.97
N LEU A 182 -16.40 16.75 -9.07
CA LEU A 182 -15.08 17.06 -8.51
C LEU A 182 -14.06 17.13 -9.65
N LEU A 183 -13.04 17.96 -9.44
CA LEU A 183 -11.88 18.06 -10.32
C LEU A 183 -10.63 17.81 -9.47
N VAL A 184 -9.93 16.72 -9.76
CA VAL A 184 -8.63 16.41 -9.15
C VAL A 184 -7.54 16.80 -10.14
N THR A 185 -6.75 17.82 -9.80
CA THR A 185 -5.57 18.21 -10.56
C THR A 185 -4.37 17.45 -10.05
N VAL A 186 -3.83 16.56 -10.89
CA VAL A 186 -2.63 15.77 -10.60
C VAL A 186 -1.42 16.51 -11.14
N ARG A 187 -0.47 16.86 -10.26
CA ARG A 187 0.79 17.51 -10.58
C ARG A 187 1.91 16.49 -10.71
N GLN A 188 2.94 16.84 -11.48
CA GLN A 188 4.17 16.05 -11.49
C GLN A 188 4.86 16.08 -10.12
N PRO A 189 5.48 14.96 -9.69
CA PRO A 189 6.32 14.95 -8.51
C PRO A 189 7.59 15.77 -8.77
N VAL A 190 8.23 16.24 -7.69
CA VAL A 190 9.48 17.01 -7.78
C VAL A 190 10.62 16.15 -8.33
N GLN A 191 10.64 14.88 -7.94
CA GLN A 191 11.56 13.86 -8.42
C GLN A 191 10.77 12.86 -9.27
N ALA A 192 11.30 12.52 -10.44
CA ALA A 192 10.71 11.48 -11.27
C ALA A 192 10.87 10.12 -10.57
N PRO A 193 9.80 9.30 -10.49
CA PRO A 193 9.88 7.98 -9.87
C PRO A 193 10.79 7.05 -10.67
N SER A 194 11.54 6.21 -9.97
CA SER A 194 12.28 5.10 -10.56
C SER A 194 11.35 3.91 -10.78
N PRO A 195 11.41 3.20 -11.93
CA PRO A 195 10.65 1.96 -12.09
C PRO A 195 11.20 0.81 -11.23
N TYR A 196 12.38 0.96 -10.63
CA TYR A 196 13.07 -0.13 -9.92
C TYR A 196 13.00 0.00 -8.40
N ILE A 197 13.24 -1.12 -7.71
CA ILE A 197 13.41 -1.17 -6.24
C ILE A 197 14.31 -0.03 -5.79
N SER A 198 13.84 0.74 -4.81
CA SER A 198 14.59 1.87 -4.24
C SER A 198 15.42 1.44 -3.04
N LYS A 199 14.92 0.47 -2.26
CA LYS A 199 15.51 0.09 -0.98
C LYS A 199 15.16 -1.34 -0.56
N VAL A 200 16.09 -1.98 0.13
CA VAL A 200 15.88 -3.22 0.88
C VAL A 200 15.81 -2.88 2.36
N PHE A 201 14.75 -3.36 3.03
CA PHE A 201 14.46 -3.10 4.43
C PHE A 201 14.87 -4.25 5.34
N ASP A 202 14.76 -5.48 4.85
CA ASP A 202 15.04 -6.70 5.61
C ASP A 202 15.45 -7.82 4.64
N TYR A 203 16.30 -8.71 5.10
CA TYR A 203 16.72 -9.92 4.41
C TYR A 203 17.18 -10.96 5.43
N LEU A 204 16.54 -12.13 5.39
CA LEU A 204 16.94 -13.29 6.17
C LEU A 204 16.62 -14.56 5.37
N PRO A 205 17.61 -15.19 4.73
CA PRO A 205 17.41 -16.42 3.98
C PRO A 205 17.32 -17.61 4.93
N ALA A 206 16.49 -18.59 4.57
CA ALA A 206 16.48 -19.88 5.23
C ALA A 206 17.71 -20.69 4.77
N PRO A 207 18.08 -21.76 5.46
CA PRO A 207 19.24 -22.53 5.04
C PRO A 207 19.11 -23.06 3.61
N GLY A 208 20.18 -22.94 2.82
CA GLY A 208 20.20 -23.34 1.42
C GLY A 208 21.60 -23.31 0.82
N GLN A 209 21.76 -23.93 -0.34
CA GLN A 209 23.04 -24.16 -0.98
C GLN A 209 23.73 -22.86 -1.42
N PHE A 210 23.01 -21.80 -1.76
CA PHE A 210 23.61 -20.51 -2.13
C PHE A 210 23.76 -19.51 -0.99
N VAL A 211 23.28 -19.86 0.21
CA VAL A 211 23.40 -19.00 1.39
C VAL A 211 24.87 -18.81 1.73
N ASN A 212 25.24 -17.58 2.09
CA ASN A 212 26.61 -17.09 2.29
C ASN A 212 27.43 -16.87 1.00
N GLU A 213 26.91 -17.22 -0.18
CA GLU A 213 27.53 -16.91 -1.48
C GLU A 213 26.74 -15.87 -2.28
N LEU A 214 25.41 -15.82 -2.14
CA LEU A 214 24.53 -14.97 -2.94
C LEU A 214 23.45 -14.25 -2.08
N PRO A 215 23.78 -13.13 -1.40
CA PRO A 215 25.04 -12.41 -1.35
C PRO A 215 26.17 -13.14 -0.60
N ARG A 216 27.40 -12.81 -1.00
CA ARG A 216 28.61 -13.28 -0.31
C ARG A 216 28.67 -12.73 1.11
N TYR A 217 28.77 -13.63 2.07
CA TYR A 217 29.17 -13.32 3.44
C TYR A 217 30.69 -13.21 3.53
N ASP A 218 31.17 -12.16 4.21
CA ASP A 218 32.55 -12.03 4.63
C ASP A 218 32.62 -12.13 6.16
N VAL A 219 33.72 -12.70 6.67
CA VAL A 219 33.89 -12.93 8.11
C VAL A 219 33.70 -11.63 8.88
N GLY A 220 32.72 -11.63 9.79
CA GLY A 220 32.39 -10.47 10.61
C GLY A 220 31.22 -9.62 10.11
N ASP A 221 30.64 -9.92 8.94
CA ASP A 221 29.42 -9.24 8.50
C ASP A 221 28.30 -9.40 9.52
N THR A 222 27.65 -8.28 9.82
CA THR A 222 26.44 -8.24 10.67
C THR A 222 25.19 -8.39 9.81
N TYR A 223 24.05 -8.57 10.48
CA TYR A 223 22.74 -8.53 9.83
C TYR A 223 22.53 -7.25 9.00
N GLU A 224 22.86 -6.07 9.54
CA GLU A 224 22.74 -4.79 8.81
C GLU A 224 23.68 -4.72 7.61
N THR A 225 24.87 -5.32 7.73
CA THR A 225 25.84 -5.40 6.63
C THR A 225 25.30 -6.26 5.49
N MET A 226 24.68 -7.40 5.82
CA MET A 226 24.07 -8.29 4.83
C MET A 226 22.85 -7.65 4.17
N VAL A 227 21.96 -7.00 4.93
CA VAL A 227 20.87 -6.19 4.37
C VAL A 227 21.42 -5.09 3.45
N GLY A 228 22.50 -4.42 3.84
CA GLY A 228 23.18 -3.41 3.02
C GLY A 228 23.80 -3.97 1.73
N LYS A 229 24.33 -5.20 1.75
CA LYS A 229 24.81 -5.90 0.55
C LYS A 229 23.66 -6.24 -0.38
N VAL A 230 22.56 -6.79 0.15
CA VAL A 230 21.35 -7.05 -0.64
C VAL A 230 20.79 -5.76 -1.24
N ASN A 231 20.77 -4.66 -0.47
CA ASN A 231 20.38 -3.36 -0.99
C ASN A 231 21.22 -2.94 -2.20
N LYS A 232 22.55 -3.09 -2.14
CA LYS A 232 23.43 -2.77 -3.28
C LYS A 232 23.21 -3.68 -4.48
N GLN A 233 22.76 -4.91 -4.24
CA GLN A 233 22.51 -5.88 -5.30
C GLN A 233 21.13 -5.72 -5.94
N LEU A 234 20.08 -5.35 -5.20
CA LEU A 234 18.72 -5.28 -5.74
C LEU A 234 18.24 -3.87 -6.10
N ALA A 235 18.73 -2.84 -5.40
CA ALA A 235 18.23 -1.48 -5.61
C ALA A 235 18.78 -0.87 -6.91
N GLY A 236 17.88 -0.25 -7.68
CA GLY A 236 18.20 0.42 -8.93
C GLY A 236 18.20 -0.47 -10.17
N GLU A 237 18.82 0.04 -11.24
CA GLU A 237 18.69 -0.52 -12.60
C GLU A 237 19.61 -1.72 -12.89
N ASN A 238 20.64 -2.00 -12.09
CA ASN A 238 21.61 -3.06 -12.41
C ASN A 238 21.64 -4.12 -11.31
N PRO A 239 20.61 -4.99 -11.24
CA PRO A 239 20.48 -5.90 -10.14
C PRO A 239 21.41 -7.10 -10.29
N VAL A 240 21.89 -7.59 -9.16
CA VAL A 240 22.55 -8.87 -8.98
C VAL A 240 21.63 -9.73 -8.14
N MET A 241 21.42 -10.97 -8.56
CA MET A 241 20.49 -11.89 -7.92
C MET A 241 20.90 -12.21 -6.48
N ILE A 242 19.92 -12.52 -5.63
CA ILE A 242 20.10 -13.05 -4.27
C ILE A 242 19.32 -14.36 -4.10
N THR A 243 19.74 -15.18 -3.15
CA THR A 243 18.99 -16.37 -2.73
C THR A 243 18.14 -16.12 -1.50
N LEU A 244 16.97 -16.73 -1.46
CA LEU A 244 16.18 -16.85 -0.23
C LEU A 244 16.46 -18.16 0.52
N GLY A 245 17.19 -19.10 -0.10
CA GLY A 245 17.40 -20.45 0.43
C GLY A 245 16.10 -21.23 0.53
N GLY A 246 16.03 -22.18 1.46
CA GLY A 246 14.84 -23.03 1.64
C GLY A 246 13.57 -22.31 2.10
N TRP A 247 12.54 -23.07 2.48
CA TRP A 247 11.23 -22.53 2.85
C TRP A 247 11.30 -21.43 3.92
N GLY A 248 10.56 -20.34 3.69
CA GLY A 248 10.36 -19.25 4.63
C GLY A 248 11.43 -18.15 4.60
N GLY A 249 12.59 -18.39 3.99
CA GLY A 249 13.60 -17.36 3.77
C GLY A 249 13.05 -16.23 2.92
N TYR A 250 13.44 -14.98 3.21
CA TYR A 250 12.71 -13.81 2.70
C TYR A 250 13.57 -12.57 2.47
N VAL A 251 13.00 -11.64 1.69
CA VAL A 251 13.48 -10.26 1.51
C VAL A 251 12.30 -9.29 1.57
N VAL A 252 12.53 -8.09 2.11
CA VAL A 252 11.59 -6.97 2.10
C VAL A 252 12.19 -5.81 1.34
N VAL A 253 11.48 -5.35 0.32
CA VAL A 253 11.90 -4.27 -0.58
C VAL A 253 10.83 -3.18 -0.64
N GLY A 254 11.21 -1.98 -1.08
CA GLY A 254 10.27 -0.91 -1.37
C GLY A 254 10.64 -0.10 -2.60
N PHE A 255 9.67 0.68 -3.05
CA PHE A 255 9.78 1.60 -4.18
C PHE A 255 9.89 3.04 -3.68
N ASP A 256 10.34 3.98 -4.51
CA ASP A 256 10.46 5.40 -4.16
C ASP A 256 9.14 6.18 -4.31
N HIS A 257 8.07 5.47 -4.64
CA HIS A 257 6.72 5.96 -4.86
C HIS A 257 5.72 4.84 -4.62
N THR A 258 4.44 5.18 -4.45
CA THR A 258 3.36 4.20 -4.43
C THR A 258 3.07 3.71 -5.85
N ILE A 259 3.28 2.41 -6.10
CA ILE A 259 2.88 1.76 -7.34
C ILE A 259 1.36 1.77 -7.43
N VAL A 260 0.83 2.32 -8.52
CA VAL A 260 -0.62 2.47 -8.71
C VAL A 260 -1.26 1.11 -9.01
N ASN A 261 -2.31 0.73 -8.26
CA ASN A 261 -3.15 -0.42 -8.58
C ASN A 261 -4.07 -0.09 -9.77
N VAL A 262 -3.63 -0.38 -10.99
CA VAL A 262 -4.38 -0.07 -12.21
C VAL A 262 -5.41 -1.17 -12.46
N ALA A 263 -6.68 -0.77 -12.52
CA ALA A 263 -7.78 -1.72 -12.66
C ALA A 263 -7.61 -2.63 -13.88
N GLY A 264 -7.60 -3.94 -13.63
CA GLY A 264 -7.55 -4.96 -14.68
C GLY A 264 -6.17 -5.19 -15.29
N LYS A 265 -5.09 -4.72 -14.66
CA LYS A 265 -3.72 -4.84 -15.16
C LYS A 265 -2.80 -5.52 -14.14
N ARG A 266 -1.61 -5.93 -14.58
CA ARG A 266 -0.49 -6.27 -13.68
C ARG A 266 0.28 -5.00 -13.39
N ASP A 267 0.62 -4.78 -12.12
CA ASP A 267 1.15 -3.51 -11.65
C ASP A 267 2.65 -3.56 -11.43
N PHE A 268 3.17 -4.68 -10.96
CA PHE A 268 4.60 -4.84 -10.69
C PHE A 268 5.08 -6.25 -10.98
N ARG A 269 6.40 -6.42 -11.00
CA ARG A 269 7.09 -7.71 -11.14
C ARG A 269 8.32 -7.73 -10.25
N ILE A 270 8.60 -8.86 -9.63
CA ILE A 270 9.92 -9.17 -9.09
C ILE A 270 10.47 -10.35 -9.90
N GLN A 271 11.65 -10.19 -10.46
CA GLN A 271 12.32 -11.18 -11.30
C GLN A 271 12.93 -12.28 -10.44
N GLY A 272 13.08 -13.46 -11.03
CA GLY A 272 13.82 -14.60 -10.48
C GLY A 272 14.74 -15.22 -11.52
N ASN A 273 15.03 -16.51 -11.36
CA ASN A 273 15.85 -17.29 -12.28
C ASN A 273 15.03 -18.30 -13.11
N ALA A 274 13.71 -18.35 -12.93
CA ALA A 274 12.88 -19.41 -13.50
C ALA A 274 13.02 -19.61 -15.02
N PHE A 275 13.12 -20.87 -15.43
CA PHE A 275 13.22 -21.28 -16.83
C PHE A 275 12.51 -22.62 -17.09
N GLY A 276 12.11 -22.83 -18.34
CA GLY A 276 11.44 -24.06 -18.77
C GLY A 276 12.43 -25.21 -19.02
N ALA A 277 12.01 -26.44 -18.74
CA ALA A 277 12.79 -27.65 -18.99
C ALA A 277 13.04 -27.84 -20.49
N ALA A 278 14.30 -28.04 -20.89
CA ALA A 278 14.68 -28.22 -22.28
C ALA A 278 14.23 -29.57 -22.87
N ALA A 279 14.19 -30.63 -22.05
CA ALA A 279 13.92 -31.99 -22.50
C ALA A 279 13.06 -32.77 -21.49
N ASN A 280 11.91 -32.21 -21.10
CA ASN A 280 10.98 -32.91 -20.20
C ASN A 280 10.52 -34.25 -20.82
N PRO A 281 10.81 -35.41 -20.21
CA PRO A 281 10.47 -36.71 -20.80
C PRO A 281 8.97 -37.02 -20.74
N ARG A 282 8.18 -36.26 -19.96
CA ARG A 282 6.73 -36.44 -19.87
C ARG A 282 6.03 -35.77 -21.08
N PRO A 283 5.31 -36.53 -21.92
CA PRO A 283 4.58 -35.96 -23.04
C PRO A 283 3.48 -35.01 -22.57
N ASN A 284 3.32 -33.87 -23.26
CA ASN A 284 2.29 -32.86 -22.98
C ASN A 284 2.29 -32.34 -21.54
N ALA A 285 3.45 -32.31 -20.88
CA ALA A 285 3.55 -31.75 -19.55
C ALA A 285 3.19 -30.24 -19.56
N PRO A 286 2.48 -29.73 -18.53
CA PRO A 286 2.37 -28.29 -18.31
C PRO A 286 3.75 -27.63 -18.16
N PHE A 287 3.78 -26.30 -18.25
CA PHE A 287 5.01 -25.53 -18.11
C PHE A 287 5.71 -25.82 -16.78
N GLY A 288 7.01 -26.11 -16.85
CA GLY A 288 7.85 -26.41 -15.71
C GLY A 288 9.33 -26.53 -16.12
N GLY A 289 10.22 -26.46 -15.14
CA GLY A 289 11.67 -26.53 -15.28
C GLY A 289 12.32 -26.20 -13.94
N SER A 290 12.87 -25.00 -13.82
CA SER A 290 13.23 -24.38 -12.52
C SER A 290 12.13 -23.38 -12.18
N CYS A 291 11.12 -23.80 -11.42
CA CYS A 291 10.02 -22.93 -11.00
C CYS A 291 9.92 -23.03 -9.47
N GLU A 292 10.41 -22.01 -8.78
CA GLU A 292 10.69 -22.00 -7.34
C GLU A 292 9.87 -20.87 -6.68
N PRO A 293 8.54 -21.04 -6.58
CA PRO A 293 7.60 -19.95 -6.36
C PRO A 293 7.81 -19.22 -5.03
N GLY A 294 8.18 -17.95 -5.13
CA GLY A 294 8.17 -16.98 -4.04
C GLY A 294 6.77 -16.45 -3.78
N ILE A 295 6.28 -16.58 -2.56
CA ILE A 295 5.03 -15.97 -2.12
C ILE A 295 5.23 -14.48 -1.91
N VAL A 296 4.25 -13.69 -2.33
CA VAL A 296 4.31 -12.23 -2.30
C VAL A 296 3.35 -11.69 -1.25
N MET A 297 3.89 -10.86 -0.36
CA MET A 297 3.12 -9.97 0.51
C MET A 297 3.37 -8.53 0.07
N VAL A 298 2.37 -7.67 0.18
CA VAL A 298 2.43 -6.26 -0.17
C VAL A 298 1.91 -5.40 0.97
N ALA A 299 2.45 -4.18 1.09
CA ALA A 299 1.99 -3.20 2.06
C ALA A 299 1.90 -1.80 1.42
N TYR A 300 0.95 -1.02 1.91
CA TYR A 300 0.73 0.38 1.57
C TYR A 300 1.09 1.24 2.78
N ASP A 301 2.00 2.21 2.62
CA ASP A 301 2.48 3.10 3.68
C ASP A 301 1.38 4.08 4.10
N ARG A 302 0.44 3.59 4.90
CA ARG A 302 -0.78 4.32 5.23
C ARG A 302 -0.48 5.50 6.14
N ASN A 303 0.49 5.34 7.03
CA ASN A 303 0.89 6.35 8.01
C ASN A 303 1.97 7.32 7.48
N LYS A 304 2.55 7.04 6.29
CA LYS A 304 3.54 7.86 5.59
C LYS A 304 4.87 7.98 6.33
N ASN A 305 5.27 6.94 7.05
CA ASN A 305 6.52 6.91 7.81
C ASN A 305 7.72 6.39 6.99
N GLY A 306 7.47 5.91 5.77
CA GLY A 306 8.48 5.33 4.87
C GLY A 306 9.03 3.99 5.32
N LYS A 307 8.27 3.21 6.10
CA LYS A 307 8.67 1.91 6.64
C LYS A 307 7.57 0.85 6.42
N PRO A 308 7.97 -0.41 6.18
CA PRO A 308 7.03 -1.52 6.15
C PRO A 308 6.60 -1.89 7.58
N ASP A 309 5.46 -1.37 8.03
CA ASP A 309 4.93 -1.68 9.36
C ASP A 309 4.27 -3.07 9.40
N GLU A 310 4.36 -3.74 10.56
CA GLU A 310 3.92 -5.14 10.69
C GLU A 310 2.41 -5.36 10.49
N ASP A 311 1.59 -4.33 10.73
CA ASP A 311 0.13 -4.39 10.64
C ASP A 311 -0.43 -4.04 9.25
N GLU A 312 0.44 -3.80 8.26
CA GLU A 312 0.07 -3.35 6.91
C GLU A 312 0.20 -4.43 5.82
N TRP A 313 0.57 -5.67 6.18
CA TRP A 313 0.84 -6.73 5.20
C TRP A 313 -0.40 -7.46 4.71
N TYR A 314 -0.55 -7.51 3.39
CA TYR A 314 -1.56 -8.28 2.65
C TYR A 314 -0.90 -9.29 1.74
N GLU A 315 -1.45 -10.49 1.64
CA GLU A 315 -0.93 -11.50 0.71
C GLU A 315 -1.47 -11.25 -0.69
N ILE A 316 -0.64 -11.40 -1.71
CA ILE A 316 -1.11 -11.59 -3.08
C ILE A 316 -1.59 -13.04 -3.24
N LYS A 317 -2.90 -13.21 -3.41
CA LYS A 317 -3.51 -14.54 -3.60
C LYS A 317 -3.06 -15.14 -4.94
N GLY A 318 -2.11 -16.07 -4.87
CA GLY A 318 -1.73 -16.90 -6.01
C GLY A 318 -2.67 -18.08 -6.24
N SER A 319 -2.49 -18.76 -7.36
CA SER A 319 -3.36 -19.88 -7.78
C SER A 319 -3.33 -21.08 -6.82
N GLY A 320 -2.21 -21.29 -6.13
CA GLY A 320 -2.01 -22.34 -5.13
C GLY A 320 -2.21 -21.87 -3.69
N SER A 321 -2.64 -20.62 -3.44
CA SER A 321 -2.65 -20.03 -2.08
C SER A 321 -3.53 -20.77 -1.08
N PHE A 322 -4.55 -21.51 -1.54
CA PHE A 322 -5.47 -22.28 -0.71
C PHE A 322 -5.47 -23.78 -1.02
N SER A 323 -5.21 -24.15 -2.27
CA SER A 323 -5.11 -25.54 -2.72
C SER A 323 -4.43 -25.58 -4.07
N ALA A 324 -3.68 -26.64 -4.35
CA ALA A 324 -3.09 -26.89 -5.66
C ALA A 324 -3.99 -27.71 -6.61
N GLU A 325 -5.20 -28.08 -6.21
CA GLU A 325 -6.09 -28.97 -7.01
C GLU A 325 -6.42 -28.45 -8.42
N SER A 326 -6.39 -27.14 -8.62
CA SER A 326 -6.62 -26.50 -9.93
C SER A 326 -5.35 -26.39 -10.79
N GLU A 327 -4.19 -26.74 -10.22
CA GLU A 327 -2.91 -26.69 -10.90
C GLU A 327 -2.81 -27.81 -11.95
N PRO A 328 -2.29 -27.51 -13.15
CA PRO A 328 -2.29 -28.48 -14.26
C PRO A 328 -1.37 -29.69 -14.01
N TRP A 329 -0.45 -29.58 -13.04
CA TRP A 329 0.47 -30.64 -12.65
C TRP A 329 -0.01 -31.46 -11.44
N TYR A 330 -1.12 -31.07 -10.80
CA TYR A 330 -1.59 -31.65 -9.54
C TYR A 330 -1.74 -33.18 -9.59
N SER A 331 -2.42 -33.70 -10.62
CA SER A 331 -2.66 -35.15 -10.76
C SER A 331 -1.37 -35.95 -10.92
N ALA A 332 -0.37 -35.38 -11.60
CA ALA A 332 0.95 -35.97 -11.74
C ALA A 332 1.70 -35.98 -10.39
N ALA A 333 1.62 -34.88 -9.63
CA ALA A 333 2.23 -34.78 -8.30
C ALA A 333 1.59 -35.78 -7.30
N VAL A 334 0.27 -35.94 -7.31
CA VAL A 334 -0.43 -36.98 -6.53
C VAL A 334 0.06 -38.37 -6.92
N SER A 335 0.16 -38.65 -8.22
CA SER A 335 0.65 -39.94 -8.73
C SER A 335 2.12 -40.20 -8.35
N ASN A 336 2.91 -39.13 -8.24
CA ASN A 336 4.30 -39.14 -7.76
C ASN A 336 4.41 -39.24 -6.22
N LYS A 337 3.28 -39.24 -5.49
CA LYS A 337 3.23 -39.21 -4.02
C LYS A 337 3.91 -37.98 -3.40
N SER A 338 3.96 -36.87 -4.15
CA SER A 338 4.39 -35.58 -3.61
C SER A 338 3.40 -35.09 -2.55
N ASP A 339 3.87 -34.29 -1.58
CA ASP A 339 2.97 -33.62 -0.64
C ASP A 339 2.28 -32.44 -1.33
N VAL A 340 1.04 -32.64 -1.77
CA VAL A 340 0.26 -31.64 -2.53
C VAL A 340 -0.60 -30.73 -1.66
N ARG A 341 -0.41 -30.77 -0.32
CA ARG A 341 -1.15 -29.91 0.60
C ARG A 341 -0.55 -28.51 0.62
N THR A 342 -1.42 -27.51 0.76
CA THR A 342 -1.02 -26.13 1.06
C THR A 342 -1.35 -25.83 2.52
N PHE A 343 -0.36 -25.38 3.27
CA PHE A 343 -0.53 -25.00 4.68
C PHE A 343 -0.48 -23.48 4.80
N ARG A 344 -1.61 -22.87 5.20
CA ARG A 344 -1.72 -21.42 5.35
C ARG A 344 -0.99 -20.87 6.57
N ASN A 345 -1.00 -21.64 7.66
CA ASN A 345 -0.42 -21.30 8.95
C ASN A 345 0.70 -22.29 9.26
N TYR A 346 1.77 -22.26 8.46
CA TYR A 346 2.93 -23.13 8.64
C TYR A 346 4.01 -22.40 9.42
N GLU A 347 4.70 -23.15 10.28
CA GLU A 347 5.87 -22.69 11.01
C GLU A 347 6.92 -23.79 10.97
N MET A 348 8.16 -23.43 10.66
CA MET A 348 9.27 -24.37 10.62
C MET A 348 10.51 -23.75 11.26
N THR A 349 11.18 -24.55 12.09
CA THR A 349 12.40 -24.16 12.79
C THR A 349 13.57 -24.96 12.25
N TYR A 350 14.63 -24.27 11.85
CA TYR A 350 15.91 -24.85 11.42
C TYR A 350 16.95 -24.69 12.52
N ASN A 351 17.64 -25.77 12.87
CA ASN A 351 18.74 -25.72 13.84
C ASN A 351 20.09 -25.57 13.13
N ARG A 352 20.97 -24.74 13.69
CA ARG A 352 22.36 -24.60 13.24
C ARG A 352 23.01 -26.00 13.14
N PRO A 353 23.75 -26.29 12.06
CA PRO A 353 24.37 -27.60 11.91
C PRO A 353 25.38 -27.84 13.04
N ALA A 354 25.37 -29.04 13.60
CA ALA A 354 26.31 -29.43 14.67
C ALA A 354 27.76 -29.55 14.16
N THR A 355 27.93 -29.85 12.87
CA THR A 355 29.22 -30.04 12.21
C THR A 355 29.14 -29.65 10.73
N GLU A 356 30.22 -29.08 10.20
CA GLU A 356 30.42 -28.85 8.77
C GLU A 356 31.13 -30.02 8.07
N MET A 357 31.48 -31.05 8.83
CA MET A 357 32.16 -32.26 8.38
C MET A 357 31.18 -33.44 8.36
N PRO A 358 31.25 -34.31 7.34
CA PRO A 358 30.44 -35.52 7.30
C PRO A 358 30.79 -36.46 8.46
N ASP A 359 29.76 -37.04 9.07
CA ASP A 359 29.87 -38.04 10.15
C ASP A 359 29.93 -39.48 9.61
N SER A 360 29.68 -39.66 8.31
CA SER A 360 29.51 -40.94 7.64
C SER A 360 29.91 -40.84 6.16
N ALA A 361 30.08 -41.99 5.50
CA ALA A 361 30.36 -42.01 4.07
C ALA A 361 29.15 -41.44 3.28
N PRO A 362 29.39 -40.71 2.17
CA PRO A 362 28.33 -40.24 1.27
C PRO A 362 27.36 -41.35 0.90
N VAL A 363 26.06 -41.08 1.04
CA VAL A 363 25.01 -42.05 0.67
C VAL A 363 24.82 -42.17 -0.85
N ASN A 364 25.28 -41.18 -1.61
CA ASN A 364 25.30 -41.15 -3.07
C ASN A 364 26.39 -40.16 -3.56
N SER A 365 26.55 -39.99 -4.87
CA SER A 365 27.60 -39.15 -5.46
C SER A 365 27.40 -37.64 -5.29
N PHE A 366 26.20 -37.18 -4.97
CA PHE A 366 25.86 -35.75 -4.89
C PHE A 366 25.57 -35.28 -3.46
N THR A 367 25.47 -36.18 -2.49
CA THR A 367 25.23 -35.87 -1.07
C THR A 367 26.53 -35.93 -0.27
N ARG A 368 26.90 -34.82 0.38
CA ARG A 368 28.05 -34.76 1.28
C ARG A 368 27.68 -35.02 2.74
N ILE A 369 26.59 -34.43 3.22
CA ILE A 369 26.07 -34.63 4.59
C ILE A 369 24.55 -34.80 4.49
N SER A 370 24.04 -36.00 4.77
CA SER A 370 22.61 -36.32 4.63
C SER A 370 21.73 -35.71 5.72
N ASN A 371 22.28 -35.55 6.92
CA ASN A 371 21.62 -35.10 8.16
C ASN A 371 22.17 -33.74 8.61
N TYR A 372 22.28 -32.77 7.70
CA TYR A 372 23.08 -31.57 7.94
C TYR A 372 22.39 -30.54 8.86
N ILE A 373 21.23 -30.03 8.46
CA ILE A 373 20.47 -29.02 9.23
C ILE A 373 19.15 -29.66 9.63
N SER A 374 18.97 -29.94 10.91
CA SER A 374 17.72 -30.49 11.39
C SER A 374 16.62 -29.44 11.38
N TRP A 375 15.41 -29.86 11.05
CA TRP A 375 14.23 -29.01 11.11
C TRP A 375 13.05 -29.72 11.74
N ALA A 376 12.14 -28.94 12.31
CA ALA A 376 10.84 -29.41 12.80
C ALA A 376 9.76 -28.37 12.49
N ASP A 377 8.55 -28.85 12.18
CA ASP A 377 7.41 -28.00 11.83
C ASP A 377 6.26 -28.07 12.84
N ASN A 378 5.32 -27.13 12.72
CA ASN A 378 4.11 -27.10 13.54
C ASN A 378 3.03 -28.11 13.11
N GLN A 379 3.33 -28.99 12.13
CA GLN A 379 2.50 -30.13 11.74
C GLN A 379 2.97 -31.44 12.39
N GLY A 380 3.98 -31.36 13.27
CA GLY A 380 4.56 -32.51 13.97
C GLY A 380 5.55 -33.32 13.13
N GLN A 381 6.00 -32.77 11.99
CA GLN A 381 7.03 -33.39 11.16
C GLN A 381 8.41 -32.85 11.54
N GLN A 382 9.42 -33.66 11.28
CA GLN A 382 10.82 -33.32 11.48
C GLN A 382 11.67 -34.01 10.43
N GLY A 383 12.82 -33.44 10.13
CA GLY A 383 13.75 -33.98 9.16
C GLY A 383 15.07 -33.24 9.12
N TYR A 384 15.78 -33.40 8.01
CA TYR A 384 17.05 -32.72 7.78
C TYR A 384 17.08 -32.11 6.38
N LYS A 385 17.75 -30.96 6.25
CA LYS A 385 18.28 -30.48 4.96
C LYS A 385 19.58 -31.20 4.66
N ILE A 386 19.86 -31.36 3.36
CA ILE A 386 21.02 -32.10 2.87
C ILE A 386 22.11 -31.13 2.43
N LYS A 387 23.36 -31.36 2.82
CA LYS A 387 24.51 -30.68 2.21
C LYS A 387 24.94 -31.46 0.98
N ASN A 388 24.92 -30.82 -0.19
CA ASN A 388 25.36 -31.47 -1.42
C ASN A 388 26.88 -31.44 -1.56
N ALA A 389 27.41 -32.17 -2.54
CA ALA A 389 28.84 -32.27 -2.81
C ALA A 389 29.39 -31.10 -3.65
N PHE A 390 28.51 -30.24 -4.18
CA PHE A 390 28.86 -29.16 -5.10
C PHE A 390 29.12 -27.83 -4.38
N HIS A 391 28.50 -27.62 -3.21
CA HIS A 391 28.62 -26.40 -2.40
C HIS A 391 29.27 -26.69 -1.03
N ALA A 392 30.35 -25.98 -0.73
CA ALA A 392 31.22 -26.27 0.42
C ALA A 392 30.96 -25.37 1.64
N GLN A 393 30.48 -24.15 1.42
CA GLN A 393 30.08 -23.19 2.44
C GLN A 393 29.06 -23.75 3.42
N SER A 394 28.90 -23.10 4.58
CA SER A 394 27.77 -23.40 5.45
C SER A 394 26.47 -23.03 4.76
N TYR A 395 25.43 -23.84 4.88
CA TYR A 395 24.10 -23.45 4.35
C TYR A 395 23.33 -22.63 5.37
N TYR A 396 23.74 -22.63 6.64
CA TYR A 396 23.13 -21.79 7.67
C TYR A 396 23.68 -20.36 7.54
N PRO A 397 22.85 -19.30 7.64
CA PRO A 397 23.32 -17.92 7.54
C PRO A 397 24.37 -17.61 8.62
N LEU A 398 25.59 -17.26 8.21
CA LEU A 398 26.73 -17.11 9.13
C LEU A 398 26.67 -15.84 10.00
N TRP A 399 25.83 -14.87 9.63
CA TRP A 399 25.61 -13.64 10.41
C TRP A 399 24.52 -13.79 11.48
N VAL A 400 23.74 -14.87 11.46
CA VAL A 400 22.78 -15.19 12.52
C VAL A 400 23.55 -15.76 13.71
N LYS A 401 23.27 -15.27 14.92
CA LYS A 401 23.93 -15.73 16.16
C LYS A 401 23.21 -16.87 16.85
N ASP A 402 21.88 -16.92 16.70
CA ASP A 402 21.05 -17.93 17.35
C ASP A 402 21.34 -19.32 16.79
N ASN A 403 21.11 -20.35 17.61
CA ASN A 403 21.28 -21.75 17.20
C ASN A 403 20.06 -22.31 16.46
N ALA A 404 18.98 -21.54 16.36
CA ALA A 404 17.79 -21.90 15.61
C ALA A 404 17.16 -20.66 14.97
N ILE A 405 16.58 -20.82 13.78
CA ILE A 405 15.78 -19.79 13.11
C ILE A 405 14.40 -20.38 12.82
N THR A 406 13.35 -19.64 13.17
CA THR A 406 11.96 -20.04 12.93
C THR A 406 11.32 -19.11 11.92
N TYR A 407 10.71 -19.69 10.88
CA TYR A 407 9.95 -18.97 9.87
C TYR A 407 8.46 -19.30 9.99
N LYS A 408 7.61 -18.34 9.60
CA LYS A 408 6.15 -18.46 9.58
C LYS A 408 5.62 -17.98 8.25
N GLY A 409 4.63 -18.68 7.71
CA GLY A 409 3.99 -18.28 6.46
C GLY A 409 3.19 -19.41 5.83
N ILE A 410 2.99 -19.31 4.52
CA ILE A 410 2.34 -20.34 3.74
C ILE A 410 3.38 -21.31 3.22
N ARG A 411 3.12 -22.61 3.33
CA ARG A 411 3.84 -23.64 2.58
C ARG A 411 2.96 -24.12 1.44
N LEU A 412 3.41 -23.89 0.22
CA LEU A 412 2.76 -24.36 -1.00
C LEU A 412 2.94 -25.88 -1.16
N ALA A 413 2.07 -26.46 -1.97
CA ALA A 413 2.21 -27.82 -2.44
C ALA A 413 3.55 -28.04 -3.15
N ASN A 414 4.14 -29.22 -2.97
CA ASN A 414 5.37 -29.61 -3.64
C ASN A 414 5.12 -29.75 -5.15
N ASN A 415 5.79 -28.91 -5.94
CA ASN A 415 5.60 -28.77 -7.38
C ASN A 415 6.68 -29.49 -8.21
N ALA A 416 7.70 -30.07 -7.57
CA ALA A 416 8.73 -30.84 -8.28
C ALA A 416 8.37 -32.32 -8.42
N ILE A 417 8.64 -32.86 -9.60
CA ILE A 417 8.49 -34.28 -9.93
C ILE A 417 9.81 -34.76 -10.54
N ASP A 418 10.30 -35.91 -10.07
CA ASP A 418 11.35 -36.65 -10.78
C ASP A 418 10.74 -37.40 -11.96
N GLU A 419 10.75 -36.77 -13.12
CA GLU A 419 10.19 -37.32 -14.36
C GLU A 419 11.00 -38.51 -14.90
N SER A 420 12.24 -38.70 -14.42
CA SER A 420 13.03 -39.90 -14.73
C SER A 420 12.65 -41.13 -13.90
N LYS A 421 12.03 -40.92 -12.73
CA LYS A 421 11.78 -41.93 -11.69
C LYS A 421 13.05 -42.63 -11.15
N GLN A 422 14.22 -42.06 -11.41
CA GLN A 422 15.54 -42.59 -11.08
C GLN A 422 16.42 -41.55 -10.35
N GLY A 423 15.86 -40.39 -10.01
CA GLY A 423 16.54 -39.27 -9.36
C GLY A 423 17.45 -38.47 -10.30
N SER A 424 17.26 -38.58 -11.62
CA SER A 424 18.16 -37.99 -12.62
C SER A 424 17.58 -36.77 -13.35
N TYR A 425 16.27 -36.60 -13.38
CA TYR A 425 15.62 -35.50 -14.12
C TYR A 425 14.40 -34.97 -13.36
N TYR A 426 14.61 -33.85 -12.66
CA TYR A 426 13.54 -33.17 -11.92
C TYR A 426 12.96 -32.04 -12.76
N VAL A 427 11.64 -31.89 -12.70
CA VAL A 427 10.92 -30.76 -13.27
C VAL A 427 10.08 -30.14 -12.17
N LEU A 428 10.36 -28.87 -11.86
CA LEU A 428 9.58 -28.05 -10.96
C LEU A 428 8.52 -27.34 -11.79
N TYR A 429 7.24 -27.65 -11.57
CA TYR A 429 6.16 -27.10 -12.37
C TYR A 429 5.69 -25.75 -11.89
N ALA A 430 5.38 -24.85 -12.81
CA ALA A 430 4.89 -23.53 -12.44
C ALA A 430 3.46 -23.62 -11.88
N PHE A 431 3.19 -22.84 -10.83
CA PHE A 431 1.83 -22.45 -10.47
C PHE A 431 1.29 -21.49 -11.54
N ARG A 432 -0.03 -21.32 -11.67
CA ARG A 432 -0.60 -20.48 -12.75
C ARG A 432 -0.25 -19.00 -12.65
N TYR A 433 -0.31 -18.38 -11.47
CA TYR A 433 -0.06 -16.94 -11.28
C TYR A 433 0.16 -16.57 -9.80
N GLY A 434 0.66 -15.35 -9.55
CA GLY A 434 0.74 -14.74 -8.22
C GLY A 434 2.03 -15.02 -7.43
N TYR A 435 3.05 -15.55 -8.10
CA TYR A 435 4.31 -15.95 -7.48
C TYR A 435 5.51 -15.38 -8.23
N VAL A 436 6.55 -15.04 -7.47
CA VAL A 436 7.89 -14.67 -7.97
C VAL A 436 8.66 -15.95 -8.30
N ASP A 437 9.61 -15.87 -9.23
CA ASP A 437 10.48 -17.00 -9.60
C ASP A 437 9.71 -18.27 -10.03
N ASN A 438 8.54 -18.06 -10.63
CA ASN A 438 7.61 -19.11 -11.03
C ASN A 438 7.47 -19.24 -12.55
N TYR A 439 7.67 -18.13 -13.28
CA TYR A 439 7.76 -18.09 -14.75
C TYR A 439 8.97 -17.26 -15.17
N PRO A 440 9.50 -17.46 -16.39
CA PRO A 440 10.54 -16.62 -16.96
C PRO A 440 10.17 -15.14 -16.87
N ASN A 441 11.16 -14.30 -16.56
CA ASN A 441 10.95 -12.88 -16.26
C ASN A 441 10.22 -12.08 -17.35
N GLY A 442 10.30 -12.50 -18.61
CA GLY A 442 9.58 -11.84 -19.72
C GLY A 442 8.12 -12.29 -19.90
N HIS A 443 7.68 -13.33 -19.19
CA HIS A 443 6.35 -13.93 -19.36
C HIS A 443 5.28 -13.17 -18.56
N ASP A 444 4.07 -13.03 -19.09
CA ASP A 444 2.98 -12.28 -18.46
C ASP A 444 2.65 -12.78 -17.04
N ASN A 445 2.63 -14.11 -16.84
CA ASN A 445 2.38 -14.73 -15.53
C ASN A 445 3.44 -14.45 -14.45
N SER A 446 4.56 -13.80 -14.77
CA SER A 446 5.51 -13.29 -13.76
C SER A 446 5.09 -11.90 -13.23
N GLY A 447 4.14 -11.23 -13.87
CA GLY A 447 3.55 -9.98 -13.39
C GLY A 447 2.56 -10.23 -12.25
N ILE A 448 2.45 -9.26 -11.35
CA ILE A 448 1.60 -9.30 -10.16
C ILE A 448 0.51 -8.22 -10.24
N ASP A 449 -0.72 -8.60 -9.95
CA ASP A 449 -1.87 -7.68 -9.77
C ASP A 449 -2.02 -7.32 -8.30
N ILE A 450 -2.12 -6.04 -7.97
CA ILE A 450 -2.40 -5.61 -6.60
C ILE A 450 -3.87 -5.94 -6.22
N ASP A 451 -4.79 -6.08 -7.18
CA ASP A 451 -6.18 -6.51 -6.91
C ASP A 451 -6.29 -7.98 -6.46
N TRP A 452 -5.19 -8.74 -6.48
CA TRP A 452 -5.11 -10.08 -5.88
C TRP A 452 -4.88 -10.05 -4.37
N ALA A 453 -4.69 -8.87 -3.76
CA ALA A 453 -4.45 -8.73 -2.34
C ALA A 453 -5.60 -9.29 -1.48
N ILE A 454 -5.26 -10.08 -0.46
CA ILE A 454 -6.17 -10.63 0.54
C ILE A 454 -5.65 -10.37 1.95
N ASP A 455 -6.58 -10.24 2.91
CA ASP A 455 -6.26 -10.19 4.33
C ASP A 455 -5.88 -11.58 4.86
N LYS A 456 -5.44 -11.63 6.13
CA LYS A 456 -5.10 -12.89 6.82
C LYS A 456 -6.24 -13.93 6.88
N ASN A 457 -7.49 -13.49 6.70
CA ASN A 457 -8.66 -14.37 6.68
C ASN A 457 -9.03 -14.83 5.26
N GLY A 458 -8.31 -14.38 4.23
CA GLY A 458 -8.57 -14.68 2.84
C GLY A 458 -9.61 -13.78 2.17
N ASN A 459 -10.04 -12.69 2.84
CA ASN A 459 -10.95 -11.72 2.24
C ASN A 459 -10.19 -10.80 1.29
N LYS A 460 -10.76 -10.51 0.13
CA LYS A 460 -10.19 -9.51 -0.79
C LYS A 460 -10.03 -8.17 -0.10
N VAL A 461 -8.85 -7.58 -0.23
CA VAL A 461 -8.55 -6.23 0.21
C VAL A 461 -8.37 -5.35 -1.01
N ASN A 462 -8.82 -4.12 -0.90
CA ASN A 462 -8.65 -3.13 -1.95
C ASN A 462 -7.60 -2.13 -1.49
N LEU A 463 -6.48 -2.12 -2.21
CA LEU A 463 -5.38 -1.20 -1.97
C LEU A 463 -5.36 -0.16 -3.09
N PRO A 464 -5.16 1.13 -2.80
CA PRO A 464 -4.99 2.15 -3.83
C PRO A 464 -3.69 1.92 -4.62
N GLY A 465 -2.71 1.30 -3.98
CA GLY A 465 -1.39 0.99 -4.50
C GLY A 465 -0.56 0.36 -3.39
N ILE A 466 0.74 0.16 -3.65
CA ILE A 466 1.67 -0.44 -2.68
C ILE A 466 3.00 0.33 -2.68
N ASP A 467 3.69 0.29 -1.55
CA ASP A 467 5.02 0.92 -1.37
C ASP A 467 6.08 -0.14 -1.06
N PHE A 468 5.67 -1.24 -0.42
CA PHE A 468 6.55 -2.31 0.03
C PHE A 468 6.09 -3.68 -0.47
N VAL A 469 7.07 -4.54 -0.73
CA VAL A 469 6.88 -5.93 -1.14
C VAL A 469 7.77 -6.81 -0.28
N LYS A 470 7.21 -7.87 0.31
CA LYS A 470 7.95 -8.96 0.92
C LYS A 470 7.79 -10.20 0.05
N VAL A 471 8.90 -10.84 -0.28
CA VAL A 471 8.91 -12.13 -0.98
C VAL A 471 9.55 -13.16 -0.08
N TYR A 472 8.94 -14.34 0.03
CA TYR A 472 9.53 -15.48 0.75
C TYR A 472 9.34 -16.79 0.00
N ASN A 473 10.29 -17.71 0.12
CA ASN A 473 10.21 -19.01 -0.54
C ASN A 473 9.02 -19.81 0.00
N GLY A 474 8.11 -20.20 -0.90
CA GLY A 474 6.88 -20.91 -0.55
C GLY A 474 6.99 -22.43 -0.56
N THR A 475 8.09 -23.02 -1.05
CA THR A 475 8.24 -24.46 -1.22
C THR A 475 9.25 -25.07 -0.26
N ASP A 476 8.85 -26.16 0.40
CA ASP A 476 9.74 -27.00 1.20
C ASP A 476 9.95 -28.35 0.51
N GLN A 477 10.92 -28.43 -0.40
CA GLN A 477 11.20 -29.64 -1.17
C GLN A 477 12.69 -29.80 -1.48
N GLU A 478 13.20 -31.03 -1.34
CA GLU A 478 14.53 -31.45 -1.78
C GLU A 478 14.43 -32.18 -3.12
N ASN A 479 15.19 -31.75 -4.12
CA ASN A 479 15.10 -32.20 -5.52
C ASN A 479 16.34 -33.01 -5.95
N GLY A 480 16.79 -33.91 -5.07
CA GLY A 480 17.93 -34.80 -5.33
C GLY A 480 19.22 -34.02 -5.55
N TRP A 481 19.87 -34.23 -6.69
CA TRP A 481 21.15 -33.59 -7.01
C TRP A 481 21.04 -32.07 -7.25
N LEU A 482 19.84 -31.55 -7.53
CA LEU A 482 19.59 -30.11 -7.64
C LEU A 482 19.67 -29.39 -6.28
N GLY A 483 19.47 -30.11 -5.19
CA GLY A 483 19.35 -29.53 -3.84
C GLY A 483 17.92 -29.07 -3.53
N GLU A 484 17.81 -28.14 -2.60
CA GLU A 484 16.53 -27.58 -2.16
C GLU A 484 15.90 -26.70 -3.24
N ALA A 485 14.56 -26.67 -3.27
CA ALA A 485 13.85 -25.62 -4.00
C ALA A 485 14.12 -24.27 -3.31
N SER A 486 14.67 -23.32 -4.05
CA SER A 486 15.12 -22.02 -3.55
C SER A 486 14.64 -20.89 -4.45
N THR A 487 13.76 -20.03 -3.92
CA THR A 487 13.38 -18.82 -4.65
C THR A 487 14.58 -17.89 -4.75
N GLU A 488 14.91 -17.48 -5.97
CA GLU A 488 15.92 -16.49 -6.26
C GLU A 488 15.27 -15.15 -6.63
N ILE A 489 15.87 -14.05 -6.18
CA ILE A 489 15.32 -12.69 -6.34
C ILE A 489 16.27 -11.84 -7.16
N GLY A 490 15.75 -11.23 -8.22
CA GLY A 490 16.43 -10.25 -9.06
C GLY A 490 15.72 -8.88 -9.02
N ARG A 491 15.69 -8.22 -10.18
CA ARG A 491 15.09 -6.90 -10.38
C ARG A 491 13.64 -6.83 -9.86
N GLY A 492 13.26 -5.76 -9.19
CA GLY A 492 11.84 -5.39 -9.04
C GLY A 492 11.47 -4.22 -9.94
N GLU A 493 10.26 -4.23 -10.49
CA GLU A 493 9.81 -3.36 -11.56
C GLU A 493 8.37 -2.87 -11.31
N ASP A 494 8.13 -1.56 -11.33
CA ASP A 494 6.83 -0.96 -11.65
C ASP A 494 6.61 -1.09 -13.16
N LEU A 495 5.60 -1.88 -13.54
CA LEU A 495 5.33 -2.21 -14.93
C LEU A 495 4.77 -1.01 -15.71
N HIS A 496 4.04 -0.11 -15.04
CA HIS A 496 3.41 1.05 -15.66
C HIS A 496 4.44 2.09 -16.07
N LEU A 497 5.46 2.34 -15.24
CA LEU A 497 6.58 3.23 -15.58
C LEU A 497 7.44 2.68 -16.73
N LEU A 498 7.51 1.35 -16.87
CA LEU A 498 8.14 0.68 -18.01
C LEU A 498 7.23 0.53 -19.23
N LYS A 499 5.99 1.02 -19.16
CA LYS A 499 4.97 0.96 -20.23
C LYS A 499 4.61 -0.48 -20.63
N ALA A 500 4.79 -1.44 -19.73
CA ALA A 500 4.28 -2.78 -19.92
C ALA A 500 2.76 -2.76 -19.73
N ASP A 501 2.03 -3.37 -20.66
CA ASP A 501 0.58 -3.47 -20.60
C ASP A 501 0.17 -4.95 -20.57
N ILE A 502 0.07 -5.49 -19.35
CA ILE A 502 -0.25 -6.90 -19.11
C ILE A 502 -1.64 -6.98 -18.49
N ALA A 503 -2.56 -7.66 -19.16
CA ALA A 503 -3.94 -7.80 -18.73
C ALA A 503 -4.07 -8.70 -17.50
N THR A 504 -5.13 -8.47 -16.71
CA THR A 504 -5.45 -9.34 -15.60
C THR A 504 -6.02 -10.70 -16.01
N VAL A 505 -5.58 -11.75 -15.35
CA VAL A 505 -6.31 -13.01 -15.23
C VAL A 505 -7.28 -12.90 -14.05
N HIS A 506 -8.54 -13.25 -14.31
CA HIS A 506 -9.59 -13.32 -13.29
C HIS A 506 -9.60 -14.73 -12.68
N PRO A 507 -9.25 -14.87 -11.38
CA PRO A 507 -9.27 -16.14 -10.66
C PRO A 507 -10.64 -16.80 -10.54
#